data_AF-A0A956JQA8-F1
#
_entry.id   AF-A0A956JQA8-F1
#
_cell.length_a   1.000
_cell.length_b   1.000
_cell.length_c   1.000
_cell.angle_alpha   90.00
_cell.angle_beta   90.00
_cell.angle_gamma   90.00
#
_symmetry.space_group_name_H-M   'P 1'
#
loop_
_entity.id
_entity.type
_entity.pdbx_description
1 polymer ?
#
loop_
_entity_poly.entity_id
_entity_poly.type
_entity_poly.pdbx_seq_one_letter_code
_entity_poly.pdbx_strand_id
1 'polypeptide(L)'
;AVRVLAPGSAPLELVGRGARAIGAARAGRALWIVRGEGVEVVDLSRQGRPAQRRRPIALGLGVSCVMPRGDDKLVVGFGDGSVELRSARDGRRLGNVGSQRPTVSAVERLLAGPHNTLVTGYADGTVALWDIDSGRQLASARLHGPVVYLRVQRQRVYVATELGDSLVWDLGVLSRSYCELMAEIWREVPFAWRADRPFRLGPPAKHRCAPGARRAR
;
A
#
# COMPACT_ATOMS: atom_id res chain seq x y z
N ALA A 1 0.39 27.01 -5.42
CA ALA A 1 1.82 26.68 -5.50
C ALA A 1 2.23 25.91 -4.25
N VAL A 2 2.83 24.74 -4.38
CA VAL A 2 3.46 24.02 -3.26
C VAL A 2 4.85 24.63 -3.05
N ARG A 3 5.07 25.12 -1.84
CA ARG A 3 6.36 25.61 -1.34
C ARG A 3 6.92 24.57 -0.39
N VAL A 4 8.21 24.29 -0.50
CA VAL A 4 8.91 23.48 0.50
C VAL A 4 9.76 24.40 1.34
N LEU A 5 9.53 24.29 2.64
CA LEU A 5 10.21 25.06 3.66
C LEU A 5 11.19 24.10 4.34
N ALA A 6 12.49 24.34 4.20
CA ALA A 6 13.48 23.76 5.09
C ALA A 6 13.81 24.78 6.19
N PRO A 7 13.89 24.38 7.47
CA PRO A 7 14.20 25.29 8.57
C PRO A 7 15.47 26.10 8.29
N GLY A 8 15.38 27.43 8.38
CA GLY A 8 16.52 28.35 8.17
C GLY A 8 16.90 28.63 6.71
N SER A 9 16.07 28.27 5.73
CA SER A 9 16.32 28.53 4.30
C SER A 9 15.15 29.25 3.63
N ALA A 10 15.44 29.98 2.55
CA ALA A 10 14.39 30.61 1.74
C ALA A 10 13.43 29.54 1.19
N PRO A 11 12.11 29.81 1.13
CA PRO A 11 11.14 28.86 0.61
C PRO A 11 11.51 28.45 -0.81
N LEU A 12 11.65 27.15 -1.05
CA LEU A 12 11.76 26.64 -2.41
C LEU A 12 10.35 26.56 -2.99
N GLU A 13 10.02 27.47 -3.90
CA GLU A 13 8.83 27.30 -4.74
C GLU A 13 9.05 26.12 -5.68
N LEU A 14 8.40 25.00 -5.37
CA LEU A 14 8.51 23.81 -6.20
C LEU A 14 7.53 23.86 -7.36
N VAL A 15 6.34 24.44 -7.20
CA VAL A 15 5.23 24.20 -8.14
C VAL A 15 4.79 25.43 -8.91
N GLY A 16 5.24 25.51 -10.17
CA GLY A 16 4.47 26.05 -11.28
C GLY A 16 3.38 25.06 -11.76
N ARG A 17 2.41 25.54 -12.55
CA ARG A 17 1.21 24.81 -13.03
C ARG A 17 1.51 23.37 -13.51
N GLY A 18 0.61 22.41 -13.22
CA GLY A 18 0.62 21.07 -13.83
C GLY A 18 1.11 19.88 -12.98
N ALA A 19 1.34 20.06 -11.67
CA ALA A 19 1.59 18.93 -10.77
C ALA A 19 0.28 18.17 -10.48
N ARG A 20 0.28 16.83 -10.61
CA ARG A 20 -0.90 15.98 -10.39
C ARG A 20 -0.87 15.19 -9.08
N ALA A 21 0.31 14.75 -8.65
CA ALA A 21 0.49 14.00 -7.41
C ALA A 21 1.87 14.27 -6.80
N ILE A 22 1.98 14.11 -5.47
CA ILE A 22 3.22 14.26 -4.72
C ILE A 22 3.37 13.07 -3.78
N GLY A 23 4.55 12.43 -3.80
CA GLY A 23 4.96 11.41 -2.85
C GLY A 23 6.23 11.85 -2.11
N ALA A 24 6.34 11.51 -0.82
CA ALA A 24 7.55 11.78 -0.03
C ALA A 24 8.26 10.47 0.31
N ALA A 25 9.58 10.43 0.16
CA ALA A 25 10.38 9.29 0.63
C ALA A 25 10.41 9.26 2.17
N ARG A 26 10.49 8.05 2.75
CA ARG A 26 10.29 7.74 4.19
C ARG A 26 11.20 8.51 5.17
N ALA A 27 12.26 9.16 4.70
CA ALA A 27 13.16 9.98 5.52
C ALA A 27 13.01 11.50 5.27
N GLY A 28 11.99 11.95 4.52
CA GLY A 28 11.83 13.37 4.15
C GLY A 28 12.97 13.92 3.30
N ARG A 29 13.83 13.05 2.76
CA ARG A 29 15.02 13.43 1.99
C ARG A 29 14.74 13.71 0.53
N ALA A 30 13.61 13.22 0.00
CA ALA A 30 13.23 13.48 -1.39
C ALA A 30 11.71 13.59 -1.54
N LEU A 31 11.28 14.51 -2.40
CA LEU A 31 9.91 14.61 -2.89
C LEU A 31 9.85 14.16 -4.34
N TRP A 32 8.81 13.42 -4.66
CA TRP A 32 8.51 12.90 -5.98
C TRP A 32 7.25 13.59 -6.46
N ILE A 33 7.36 14.38 -7.52
CA ILE A 33 6.28 15.22 -8.04
C ILE A 33 5.92 14.73 -9.43
N VAL A 34 4.70 14.24 -9.61
CA VAL A 34 4.20 13.84 -10.93
C VAL A 34 3.81 15.09 -11.72
N ARG A 35 4.43 15.28 -12.89
CA ARG A 35 4.15 16.35 -13.85
C ARG A 35 4.06 15.79 -15.26
N GLY A 36 2.95 16.04 -15.96
CA GLY A 36 2.77 15.54 -17.33
C GLY A 36 2.98 14.02 -17.40
N GLU A 37 4.01 13.59 -18.13
CA GLU A 37 4.39 12.18 -18.34
C GLU A 37 5.59 11.72 -17.49
N GLY A 38 6.10 12.61 -16.63
CA GLY A 38 7.32 12.39 -15.87
C GLY A 38 7.14 12.59 -14.39
N VAL A 39 8.15 12.17 -13.65
CA VAL A 39 8.28 12.45 -12.22
C VAL A 39 9.54 13.21 -11.95
N GLU A 40 9.36 14.37 -11.35
CA GLU A 40 10.43 15.21 -10.88
C GLU A 40 10.80 14.81 -9.45
N VAL A 41 12.10 14.60 -9.21
CA VAL A 41 12.62 14.28 -7.88
C VAL A 41 13.34 15.49 -7.33
N VAL A 42 12.90 15.95 -6.17
CA VAL A 42 13.50 17.06 -5.45
C VAL A 42 14.19 16.48 -4.24
N ASP A 43 15.52 16.57 -4.21
CA ASP A 43 16.31 16.21 -3.04
C ASP A 43 16.24 17.35 -2.02
N LEU A 44 15.68 17.04 -0.85
CA LEU A 44 15.55 17.94 0.29
C LEU A 44 16.76 17.82 1.23
N SER A 45 17.66 16.86 1.00
CA SER A 45 18.73 16.51 1.92
C SER A 45 20.06 17.11 1.54
N ARG A 46 20.36 18.26 2.16
CA ARG A 46 21.63 18.54 2.85
C ARG A 46 21.40 19.79 3.71
N GLN A 47 21.53 19.68 5.04
CA GLN A 47 21.53 20.86 5.92
C GLN A 47 22.55 21.88 5.38
N GLY A 48 22.11 23.11 5.14
CA GLY A 48 22.95 24.19 4.60
C GLY A 48 23.21 24.15 3.08
N ARG A 49 22.56 23.28 2.30
CA ARG A 49 22.58 23.36 0.83
C ARG A 49 21.17 23.52 0.27
N PRO A 50 20.99 24.32 -0.81
CA PRO A 50 19.71 24.44 -1.47
C PRO A 50 19.25 23.08 -2.00
N ALA A 51 17.96 22.80 -1.87
CA ALA A 51 17.34 21.60 -2.42
C ALA A 51 17.57 21.54 -3.95
N GLN A 52 17.89 20.35 -4.45
CA GLN A 52 18.30 20.16 -5.85
C GLN A 52 17.28 19.33 -6.61
N ARG A 53 16.94 19.78 -7.83
CA ARG A 53 16.13 19.03 -8.78
C ARG A 53 17.02 17.97 -9.45
N ARG A 54 16.62 16.70 -9.40
CA ARG A 54 17.23 15.65 -10.22
C ARG A 54 16.60 15.68 -11.61
N ARG A 55 17.24 14.98 -12.56
CA ARG A 55 16.67 14.79 -13.90
C ARG A 55 15.27 14.15 -13.79
N PRO A 56 14.27 14.66 -14.52
CA PRO A 56 12.95 14.04 -14.58
C PRO A 56 13.07 12.59 -15.04
N ILE A 57 12.31 11.72 -14.40
CA ILE A 57 12.22 10.31 -14.75
C ILE A 57 10.96 10.14 -15.59
N ALA A 58 11.12 9.69 -16.83
CA ALA A 58 10.00 9.38 -17.70
C ALA A 58 9.32 8.09 -17.21
N LEU A 59 8.06 8.20 -16.77
CA LEU A 59 7.26 7.04 -16.35
C LEU A 59 6.21 6.65 -17.40
N GLY A 60 6.02 7.51 -18.40
CA GLY A 60 5.08 7.29 -19.49
C GLY A 60 3.73 7.96 -19.24
N LEU A 61 2.82 7.79 -20.19
CA LEU A 61 1.49 8.35 -20.17
C LEU A 61 0.61 7.70 -19.09
N GLY A 62 -0.34 8.48 -18.55
CA GLY A 62 -1.41 7.95 -17.71
C GLY A 62 -1.06 7.71 -16.23
N VAL A 63 0.09 8.19 -15.74
CA VAL A 63 0.42 8.13 -14.31
C VAL A 63 -0.55 8.97 -13.50
N SER A 64 -1.23 8.34 -12.53
CA SER A 64 -2.16 8.99 -11.62
C SER A 64 -1.52 9.29 -10.26
N CYS A 65 -0.70 8.36 -9.75
CA CYS A 65 -0.03 8.52 -8.47
C CYS A 65 1.30 7.75 -8.39
N VAL A 66 2.17 8.16 -7.46
CA VAL A 66 3.47 7.53 -7.22
C VAL A 66 3.77 7.40 -5.74
N MET A 67 4.45 6.32 -5.38
CA MET A 67 4.90 6.06 -4.03
C MET A 67 6.35 5.57 -4.04
N PRO A 68 7.28 6.29 -3.39
CA PRO A 68 8.65 5.82 -3.22
C PRO A 68 8.72 4.59 -2.31
N ARG A 69 9.52 3.59 -2.70
CA ARG A 69 9.84 2.41 -1.88
C ARG A 69 11.35 2.34 -1.68
N GLY A 70 11.81 2.96 -0.60
CA GLY A 70 13.24 3.18 -0.38
C GLY A 70 13.80 4.20 -1.38
N ASP A 71 15.11 4.14 -1.63
CA ASP A 71 15.81 5.14 -2.45
C ASP A 71 15.88 4.77 -3.94
N ASP A 72 15.72 3.49 -4.28
CA ASP A 72 15.97 2.94 -5.63
C ASP A 72 14.73 2.42 -6.36
N LYS A 73 13.56 2.36 -5.71
CA LYS A 73 12.33 1.83 -6.31
C LYS A 73 11.13 2.77 -6.14
N LEU A 74 10.24 2.72 -7.11
CA LEU A 74 8.96 3.43 -7.13
C LEU A 74 7.83 2.43 -7.39
N VAL A 75 6.72 2.63 -6.71
CA VAL A 75 5.44 2.05 -7.11
C VAL A 75 4.66 3.14 -7.82
N VAL A 76 4.13 2.82 -8.99
CA VAL A 76 3.46 3.77 -9.88
C VAL A 76 2.07 3.23 -10.17
N GLY A 77 1.07 4.06 -9.92
CA GLY A 77 -0.32 3.78 -10.24
C GLY A 77 -0.74 4.54 -11.48
N PHE A 78 -1.58 3.91 -12.30
CA PHE A 78 -2.02 4.44 -13.57
C PHE A 78 -3.55 4.64 -13.61
N GLY A 79 -3.99 5.45 -14.56
CA GLY A 79 -5.42 5.71 -14.81
C GLY A 79 -6.19 4.51 -15.33
N ASP A 80 -5.51 3.49 -15.86
CA ASP A 80 -6.10 2.23 -16.31
C ASP A 80 -6.20 1.16 -15.20
N GLY A 81 -5.83 1.54 -13.97
CA GLY A 81 -5.84 0.66 -12.80
C GLY A 81 -4.63 -0.26 -12.68
N SER A 82 -3.68 -0.18 -13.60
CA SER A 82 -2.42 -0.91 -13.48
C SER A 82 -1.53 -0.30 -12.40
N VAL A 83 -0.72 -1.17 -11.77
CA VAL A 83 0.29 -0.77 -10.80
C VAL A 83 1.62 -1.43 -11.16
N GLU A 84 2.66 -0.62 -11.26
CA GLU A 84 3.99 -1.07 -11.66
C GLU A 84 5.04 -0.76 -10.61
N LEU A 85 6.00 -1.68 -10.48
CA LEU A 85 7.24 -1.45 -9.77
C LEU A 85 8.27 -0.95 -10.78
N ARG A 86 8.87 0.21 -10.51
CA ARG A 86 9.85 0.87 -11.40
C ARG A 86 11.12 1.25 -10.65
N SER A 87 12.20 1.38 -11.40
CA SER A 87 13.47 1.91 -10.90
C SER A 87 13.35 3.41 -10.67
N ALA A 88 13.76 3.86 -9.49
CA ALA A 88 13.81 5.27 -9.13
C ALA A 88 14.98 6.03 -9.80
N ARG A 89 15.86 5.33 -10.53
CA ARG A 89 17.02 5.94 -11.19
C ARG A 89 16.74 6.35 -12.64
N ASP A 90 16.07 5.47 -13.38
CA ASP A 90 15.88 5.57 -14.83
C ASP A 90 14.42 5.35 -15.26
N GLY A 91 13.50 5.04 -14.34
CA GLY A 91 12.09 4.81 -14.65
C GLY A 91 11.81 3.47 -15.31
N ARG A 92 12.82 2.61 -15.46
CA ARG A 92 12.65 1.29 -16.08
C ARG A 92 11.70 0.44 -15.26
N ARG A 93 10.76 -0.22 -15.94
CA ARG A 93 9.85 -1.20 -15.32
C ARG A 93 10.64 -2.40 -14.78
N LEU A 94 10.46 -2.67 -13.50
CA LEU A 94 11.05 -3.80 -12.78
C LEU A 94 10.04 -4.96 -12.66
N GLY A 95 8.74 -4.66 -12.67
CA GLY A 95 7.67 -5.66 -12.64
C GLY A 95 6.28 -5.03 -12.47
N ASN A 96 5.25 -5.87 -12.42
CA ASN A 96 3.88 -5.45 -12.10
C ASN A 96 3.49 -5.88 -10.70
N VAL A 97 2.76 -5.01 -10.01
CA VAL A 97 2.06 -5.35 -8.78
C VAL A 97 0.60 -5.53 -9.16
N GLY A 98 0.11 -6.78 -9.22
CA GLY A 98 -1.27 -7.08 -9.57
C GLY A 98 -1.53 -7.49 -11.02
N SER A 99 -0.85 -8.53 -11.49
CA SER A 99 -1.05 -9.12 -12.83
C SER A 99 -2.36 -9.89 -13.01
N GLN A 100 -3.13 -10.11 -11.94
CA GLN A 100 -4.19 -11.13 -11.91
C GLN A 100 -5.62 -10.61 -12.14
N ARG A 101 -5.85 -9.29 -12.18
CA ARG A 101 -7.08 -8.60 -12.65
C ARG A 101 -6.95 -7.10 -12.30
N PRO A 102 -6.48 -6.23 -13.21
CA PRO A 102 -6.56 -4.81 -12.96
C PRO A 102 -8.03 -4.40 -12.82
N THR A 103 -8.33 -3.54 -11.84
CA THR A 103 -9.60 -2.81 -11.86
C THR A 103 -9.53 -1.89 -13.08
N VAL A 104 -10.64 -1.65 -13.80
CA VAL A 104 -10.64 -0.74 -14.96
C VAL A 104 -10.73 0.73 -14.49
N SER A 105 -10.39 0.99 -13.23
CA SER A 105 -10.54 2.28 -12.57
C SER A 105 -9.18 2.84 -12.19
N ALA A 106 -9.05 4.16 -12.24
CA ALA A 106 -7.80 4.84 -11.92
C ALA A 106 -7.32 4.53 -10.50
N VAL A 107 -6.01 4.34 -10.36
CA VAL A 107 -5.39 4.23 -9.03
C VAL A 107 -5.34 5.62 -8.40
N GLU A 108 -6.12 5.84 -7.36
CA GLU A 108 -6.19 7.12 -6.65
C GLU A 108 -5.13 7.22 -5.55
N ARG A 109 -4.86 6.12 -4.86
CA ARG A 109 -3.98 6.09 -3.69
C ARG A 109 -3.11 4.84 -3.67
N LEU A 110 -1.86 5.03 -3.26
CA LEU A 110 -0.89 3.97 -2.99
C LEU A 110 -0.35 4.12 -1.58
N LEU A 111 -0.25 3.02 -0.86
CA LEU A 111 0.33 3.01 0.48
C LEU A 111 1.11 1.72 0.75
N ALA A 112 2.34 1.86 1.22
CA ALA A 112 3.15 0.75 1.68
C ALA A 112 2.62 0.27 3.03
N GLY A 113 2.24 -1.00 3.10
CA GLY A 113 1.78 -1.65 4.32
C GLY A 113 2.91 -2.37 5.06
N PRO A 114 2.62 -2.90 6.27
CA PRO A 114 3.52 -3.83 6.95
C PRO A 114 3.70 -5.12 6.15
N HIS A 115 4.70 -5.94 6.52
CA HIS A 115 4.95 -7.25 5.91
C HIS A 115 5.16 -7.21 4.39
N ASN A 116 5.76 -6.12 3.89
CA ASN A 116 6.06 -5.95 2.47
C ASN A 116 4.82 -5.97 1.56
N THR A 117 3.70 -5.48 2.08
CA THR A 117 2.44 -5.36 1.34
C THR A 117 2.26 -3.97 0.73
N LEU A 118 1.44 -3.90 -0.31
CA LEU A 118 0.97 -2.66 -0.92
C LEU A 118 -0.55 -2.58 -0.78
N VAL A 119 -1.05 -1.42 -0.41
CA VAL A 119 -2.48 -1.09 -0.45
C VAL A 119 -2.72 -0.12 -1.60
N THR A 120 -3.65 -0.47 -2.47
CA THR A 120 -4.09 0.36 -3.60
C THR A 120 -5.55 0.74 -3.38
N GLY A 121 -5.86 2.04 -3.47
CA GLY A 121 -7.23 2.56 -3.49
C GLY A 121 -7.56 3.10 -4.87
N TYR A 122 -8.75 2.77 -5.37
CA TYR A 122 -9.19 3.09 -6.73
C TYR A 122 -10.33 4.11 -6.75
N ALA A 123 -10.53 4.77 -7.90
CA ALA A 123 -11.58 5.78 -8.08
C ALA A 123 -12.99 5.17 -8.03
N ASP A 124 -13.13 3.88 -8.33
CA ASP A 124 -14.40 3.20 -8.19
C ASP A 124 -14.76 2.96 -6.71
N GLY A 125 -13.80 2.94 -5.78
CA GLY A 125 -14.00 2.51 -4.38
C GLY A 125 -13.46 1.12 -4.04
N THR A 126 -12.83 0.45 -5.01
CA THR A 126 -12.12 -0.79 -4.78
C THR A 126 -10.88 -0.50 -3.92
N VAL A 127 -10.58 -1.41 -2.99
CA VAL A 127 -9.37 -1.41 -2.19
C VAL A 127 -8.75 -2.78 -2.34
N ALA A 128 -7.48 -2.85 -2.73
CA ALA A 128 -6.77 -4.11 -2.84
C ALA A 128 -5.48 -4.11 -2.02
N LEU A 129 -5.21 -5.26 -1.40
CA LEU A 129 -3.97 -5.57 -0.70
C LEU A 129 -3.15 -6.52 -1.57
N TRP A 130 -1.89 -6.20 -1.77
CA TRP A 130 -0.98 -6.97 -2.61
C TRP A 130 0.25 -7.39 -1.80
N ASP A 131 0.73 -8.59 -2.06
CA ASP A 131 2.11 -8.96 -1.75
C ASP A 131 3.00 -8.40 -2.85
N ILE A 132 3.99 -7.58 -2.49
CA ILE A 132 4.77 -6.86 -3.50
C ILE A 132 5.76 -7.79 -4.21
N ASP A 133 6.31 -8.79 -3.53
CA ASP A 133 7.36 -9.63 -4.11
C ASP A 133 6.79 -10.62 -5.13
N SER A 134 5.65 -11.25 -4.83
CA SER A 134 4.96 -12.14 -5.76
C SER A 134 4.00 -11.40 -6.70
N GLY A 135 3.66 -10.15 -6.41
CA GLY A 135 2.66 -9.39 -7.15
C GLY A 135 1.22 -9.94 -7.00
N ARG A 136 0.98 -10.85 -6.06
CA ARG A 136 -0.32 -11.49 -5.83
C ARG A 136 -1.24 -10.61 -5.01
N GLN A 137 -2.53 -10.63 -5.35
CA GLN A 137 -3.56 -10.04 -4.51
C GLN A 137 -3.78 -10.92 -3.28
N LEU A 138 -3.64 -10.32 -2.10
CA LEU A 138 -3.89 -10.96 -0.81
C LEU A 138 -5.35 -10.77 -0.37
N ALA A 139 -5.92 -9.59 -0.63
CA ALA A 139 -7.30 -9.26 -0.28
C ALA A 139 -7.87 -8.19 -1.21
N SER A 140 -9.20 -8.13 -1.27
CA SER A 140 -9.96 -7.06 -1.94
C SER A 140 -11.15 -6.67 -1.08
N ALA A 141 -11.53 -5.40 -1.12
CA ALA A 141 -12.79 -4.91 -0.60
C ALA A 141 -13.39 -3.89 -1.57
N ARG A 142 -14.71 -3.79 -1.55
CA ARG A 142 -15.47 -2.83 -2.35
C ARG A 142 -16.16 -1.86 -1.39
N LEU A 143 -15.74 -0.60 -1.42
CA LEU A 143 -16.36 0.48 -0.66
C LEU A 143 -17.18 1.38 -1.58
N HIS A 144 -18.07 2.17 -1.00
CA HIS A 144 -18.87 3.12 -1.74
C HIS A 144 -18.10 4.42 -1.96
N GLY A 145 -17.84 4.74 -3.23
CA GLY A 145 -17.21 5.98 -3.67
C GLY A 145 -15.67 5.93 -3.75
N PRO A 146 -15.03 6.92 -4.41
CA PRO A 146 -13.59 6.95 -4.61
C PRO A 146 -12.79 6.86 -3.31
N VAL A 147 -11.71 6.08 -3.31
CA VAL A 147 -10.81 6.00 -2.15
C VAL A 147 -9.97 7.27 -2.05
N VAL A 148 -10.20 8.07 -1.01
CA VAL A 148 -9.52 9.36 -0.84
C VAL A 148 -8.44 9.33 0.25
N TYR A 149 -8.49 8.35 1.14
CA TYR A 149 -7.59 8.25 2.29
C TYR A 149 -7.08 6.83 2.52
N LEU A 150 -5.76 6.70 2.70
CA LEU A 150 -5.10 5.48 3.17
C LEU A 150 -4.09 5.85 4.26
N ARG A 151 -4.09 5.12 5.37
CA ARG A 151 -3.08 5.27 6.43
C ARG A 151 -2.74 3.95 7.10
N VAL A 152 -1.46 3.75 7.38
CA VAL A 152 -0.99 2.66 8.24
C VAL A 152 -0.68 3.20 9.62
N GLN A 153 -1.16 2.50 10.65
CA GLN A 153 -0.75 2.70 12.03
C GLN A 153 -0.50 1.33 12.66
N ARG A 154 0.75 1.08 13.08
CA ARG A 154 1.21 -0.24 13.54
C ARG A 154 0.90 -1.29 12.46
N GLN A 155 0.06 -2.27 12.78
CA GLN A 155 -0.34 -3.35 11.89
C GLN A 155 -1.70 -3.13 11.23
N ARG A 156 -2.31 -1.95 11.39
CA ARG A 156 -3.63 -1.64 10.85
C ARG A 156 -3.56 -0.68 9.68
N VAL A 157 -4.33 -0.98 8.65
CA VAL A 157 -4.56 -0.11 7.50
C VAL A 157 -5.95 0.48 7.63
N TYR A 158 -6.03 1.80 7.62
CA TYR A 158 -7.26 2.57 7.63
C TYR A 158 -7.51 3.11 6.23
N VAL A 159 -8.74 2.96 5.77
CA VAL A 159 -9.20 3.39 4.46
C VAL A 159 -10.48 4.19 4.63
N ALA A 160 -10.60 5.30 3.90
CA ALA A 160 -11.86 6.04 3.82
C ALA A 160 -12.11 6.51 2.39
N THR A 161 -13.38 6.56 2.01
CA THR A 161 -13.84 7.04 0.71
C THR A 161 -14.43 8.44 0.80
N GLU A 162 -14.62 9.08 -0.36
CA GLU A 162 -15.24 10.40 -0.47
C GLU A 162 -16.69 10.42 0.08
N LEU A 163 -17.40 9.30 -0.05
CA LEU A 163 -18.79 9.17 0.40
C LEU A 163 -18.91 8.74 1.88
N GLY A 164 -17.79 8.70 2.62
CA GLY A 164 -17.76 8.41 4.05
C GLY A 164 -17.74 6.92 4.41
N ASP A 165 -17.64 6.02 3.43
CA ASP A 165 -17.44 4.59 3.68
C ASP A 165 -16.01 4.35 4.17
N SER A 166 -15.81 3.35 5.04
CA SER A 166 -14.50 3.11 5.66
C SER A 166 -14.22 1.65 5.94
N LEU A 167 -12.93 1.32 5.92
CA LEU A 167 -12.44 -0.03 6.17
C LEU A 167 -11.20 0.03 7.04
N VAL A 168 -11.13 -0.90 7.99
CA VAL A 168 -9.90 -1.16 8.75
C VAL A 168 -9.49 -2.60 8.53
N TRP A 169 -8.28 -2.79 8.01
CA TRP A 169 -7.65 -4.11 7.93
C TRP A 169 -6.60 -4.26 9.01
N ASP A 170 -6.69 -5.33 9.80
CA ASP A 170 -5.64 -5.75 10.72
C ASP A 170 -4.71 -6.75 10.01
N LEU A 171 -3.55 -6.25 9.60
CA LEU A 171 -2.52 -7.04 8.93
C LEU A 171 -1.57 -7.73 9.91
N GLY A 172 -1.80 -7.61 11.22
CA GLY A 172 -1.05 -8.35 12.23
C GLY A 172 -1.23 -9.86 12.08
N VAL A 173 -2.32 -10.29 11.44
CA VAL A 173 -2.55 -11.70 11.08
C VAL A 173 -1.44 -12.26 10.18
N LEU A 174 -0.81 -11.43 9.35
CA LEU A 174 0.25 -11.85 8.41
C LEU A 174 1.58 -12.15 9.12
N SER A 175 1.77 -11.64 10.36
CA SER A 175 2.95 -11.96 11.18
C SER A 175 2.81 -13.20 12.06
N ARG A 176 1.60 -13.74 12.21
CA ARG A 176 1.34 -14.85 13.13
C ARG A 176 1.65 -16.18 12.44
N SER A 177 2.15 -17.13 13.20
CA SER A 177 2.30 -18.49 12.70
C SER A 177 0.92 -19.11 12.44
N TYR A 178 0.88 -20.07 11.52
CA TYR A 178 -0.36 -20.80 11.21
C TYR A 178 -1.02 -21.39 12.46
N CYS A 179 -0.24 -21.95 13.39
CA CYS A 179 -0.81 -22.58 14.59
C CYS A 179 -1.31 -21.56 15.63
N GLU A 180 -0.71 -20.38 15.74
CA GLU A 180 -1.24 -19.31 16.58
C GLU A 180 -2.59 -18.81 16.06
N LEU A 181 -2.71 -18.62 14.74
CA LEU A 181 -3.97 -18.23 14.11
C LEU A 181 -5.07 -19.28 14.34
N MET A 182 -4.75 -20.57 14.14
CA MET A 182 -5.72 -21.64 14.38
C MET A 182 -6.16 -21.71 15.84
N ALA A 183 -5.24 -21.52 16.79
CA ALA A 183 -5.57 -21.49 18.21
C ALA A 183 -6.48 -20.32 18.59
N GLU A 184 -6.33 -19.16 17.95
CA GLU A 184 -7.21 -18.01 18.12
C GLU A 184 -8.59 -18.25 17.51
N ILE A 185 -8.66 -18.77 16.29
CA ILE A 185 -9.93 -19.11 15.61
C ILE A 185 -10.77 -20.07 16.47
N TRP A 186 -10.16 -21.13 17.00
CA TRP A 186 -10.87 -22.08 17.87
C TRP A 186 -11.32 -21.47 19.21
N ARG A 187 -10.72 -20.35 19.62
CA ARG A 187 -11.12 -19.62 20.82
C ARG A 187 -12.27 -18.65 20.54
N GLU A 188 -12.24 -17.95 19.40
CA GLU A 188 -13.23 -16.94 19.03
C GLU A 188 -14.52 -17.53 18.45
N VAL A 189 -14.44 -18.63 17.71
CA VAL A 189 -15.61 -19.34 17.16
C VAL A 189 -15.72 -20.71 17.83
N PRO A 190 -16.05 -20.75 19.14
CA PRO A 190 -15.96 -22.00 19.87
C PRO A 190 -17.19 -22.87 19.66
N PHE A 191 -18.13 -22.58 18.74
CA PHE A 191 -19.35 -23.36 18.60
C PHE A 191 -19.74 -23.66 17.14
N ALA A 192 -20.36 -24.82 16.94
CA ALA A 192 -21.02 -25.20 15.70
C ALA A 192 -22.46 -25.65 15.98
N TRP A 193 -23.28 -25.72 14.93
CA TRP A 193 -24.70 -26.10 15.01
C TRP A 193 -24.92 -27.53 14.52
N ARG A 194 -25.63 -28.34 15.31
CA ARG A 194 -25.99 -29.74 14.97
C ARG A 194 -27.30 -30.05 15.66
N ALA A 195 -28.29 -30.48 14.87
CA ALA A 195 -29.64 -30.73 15.35
C ALA A 195 -30.19 -29.56 16.20
N ASP A 196 -30.10 -28.35 15.66
CA ASP A 196 -30.60 -27.10 16.26
C ASP A 196 -30.06 -26.74 17.65
N ARG A 197 -28.93 -27.33 18.05
CA ARG A 197 -28.25 -26.97 19.29
C ARG A 197 -26.81 -26.52 19.01
N PRO A 198 -26.35 -25.42 19.63
CA PRO A 198 -24.95 -25.04 19.60
C PRO A 198 -24.15 -26.01 20.48
N PHE A 199 -23.03 -26.52 19.97
CA PHE A 199 -22.09 -27.33 20.73
C PHE A 199 -20.69 -26.74 20.62
N ARG A 200 -19.96 -26.76 21.75
CA ARG A 200 -18.63 -26.16 21.80
C ARG A 200 -17.64 -27.01 21.00
N LEU A 201 -17.07 -26.47 19.93
CA LEU A 201 -15.98 -27.09 19.17
C LEU A 201 -14.65 -26.74 19.83
N GLY A 202 -13.93 -27.76 20.31
CA GLY A 202 -12.51 -27.63 20.63
C GLY A 202 -11.63 -27.77 19.37
N PRO A 203 -10.31 -27.59 19.51
CA PRO A 203 -9.34 -27.96 18.47
C PRO A 203 -9.60 -29.40 17.97
N PRO A 204 -9.68 -29.66 16.65
CA PRO A 204 -9.84 -31.01 16.15
C PRO A 204 -8.67 -31.89 16.60
N ALA A 205 -8.95 -33.04 17.22
CA ALA A 205 -7.93 -33.88 17.86
C ALA A 205 -6.76 -34.31 16.94
N LYS A 206 -7.02 -34.41 15.63
CA LYS A 206 -6.02 -34.81 14.62
C LYS A 206 -5.33 -33.62 13.93
N HIS A 207 -5.68 -32.38 14.27
CA HIS A 207 -5.11 -31.21 13.62
C HIS A 207 -3.68 -30.96 14.09
N ARG A 208 -2.76 -30.62 13.18
CA ARG A 208 -1.32 -30.43 13.49
C ARG A 208 -1.02 -29.37 14.56
N CYS A 209 -1.95 -28.43 14.75
CA CYS A 209 -1.85 -27.35 15.73
C CYS A 209 -2.66 -27.60 17.02
N ALA A 210 -3.31 -28.77 17.14
CA ALA A 210 -4.05 -29.11 18.34
C ALA A 210 -3.09 -29.29 19.53
N PRO A 211 -3.46 -28.86 20.74
CA PRO A 211 -2.67 -29.12 21.94
C PRO A 211 -2.39 -30.62 22.09
N GLY A 212 -1.12 -31.02 22.21
CA GLY A 212 -0.72 -32.44 22.31
C GLY A 212 -0.50 -33.18 20.99
N ALA A 213 -0.70 -32.54 19.82
CA ALA A 213 -0.30 -33.12 18.54
C ALA A 213 1.24 -33.28 18.50
N ARG A 214 1.73 -34.51 18.37
CA ARG A 214 3.17 -34.76 18.17
C ARG A 214 3.61 -34.02 16.91
N ARG A 215 4.54 -33.06 17.05
CA ARG A 215 5.18 -32.41 15.91
C ARG A 215 5.94 -33.50 15.15
N ALA A 216 5.38 -33.99 14.04
CA ALA A 216 6.13 -34.79 13.10
C ALA A 216 7.28 -33.92 12.58
N ARG A 217 8.51 -34.40 12.79
CA ARG A 217 9.74 -33.76 12.32
C ARG A 217 9.79 -33.72 10.81
#